data_AF-A0AAP5Z1J5-F1
#
_entry.id   AF-A0AAP5Z1J5-F1
#
_cell.length_a   1.000
_cell.length_b   1.000
_cell.length_c   1.000
_cell.angle_alpha   90.00
_cell.angle_beta   90.00
_cell.angle_gamma   90.00
#
_symmetry.space_group_name_H-M   'P 1'
#
loop_
_entity.id
_entity.type
_entity.pdbx_description
1 polymer ?
#
loop_
_entity_poly.entity_id
_entity_poly.type
_entity_poly.pdbx_seq_one_letter_code
_entity_poly.pdbx_strand_id
1 'polypeptide(L)'
;FVPTPKSQISRSLGLDNRVEGCWVGDDLTKPLGDTSERMLSAALNYMDTGTCPQVSPTSFNTMPLNSDSPALKDHRSPLRTEAIHVEIN
;
A
#
# COMPACT_ATOMS: atom_id res chain seq x y z
N PHE A 1 -1.77 -2.78 4.53
CA PHE A 1 -1.30 -3.43 3.30
C PHE A 1 -1.24 -2.38 2.19
N VAL A 2 -0.13 -2.31 1.46
CA VAL A 2 0.10 -1.38 0.34
C VAL A 2 0.27 -2.22 -0.91
N PRO A 3 -0.70 -2.18 -1.84
CA PRO A 3 -0.57 -2.82 -3.15
C PRO A 3 0.70 -2.31 -3.83
N THR A 4 1.58 -3.24 -4.20
CA THR A 4 2.89 -2.94 -4.74
C THR A 4 3.11 -3.79 -5.99
N PRO A 5 3.62 -3.22 -7.09
CA PRO A 5 4.02 -3.98 -8.27
C PRO A 5 5.00 -5.09 -7.90
N LYS A 6 4.84 -6.27 -8.51
CA LYS A 6 5.69 -7.45 -8.27
C LYS A 6 7.18 -7.15 -8.36
N SER A 7 7.59 -6.29 -9.29
CA SER A 7 8.99 -5.87 -9.50
C SER A 7 9.59 -5.10 -8.31
N GLN A 8 8.76 -4.51 -7.46
CA GLN A 8 9.18 -3.68 -6.35
C GLN A 8 9.08 -4.40 -5.00
N ILE A 9 8.59 -5.65 -4.95
CA ILE A 9 8.49 -6.41 -3.71
C ILE A 9 9.79 -7.18 -3.52
N SER A 10 10.59 -6.73 -2.55
CA SER A 10 11.69 -7.53 -2.03
C SER A 10 11.08 -8.74 -1.34
N ARG A 11 11.63 -9.93 -1.59
CA ARG A 11 11.25 -11.24 -1.01
C ARG A 11 11.48 -11.34 0.51
N SER A 12 11.48 -10.21 1.21
CA SER A 12 11.33 -10.03 2.64
C SER A 12 10.10 -10.84 3.08
N LEU A 13 10.21 -11.58 4.18
CA LEU A 13 9.26 -12.57 4.68
C LEU A 13 7.90 -11.99 5.14
N GLY A 14 7.36 -10.99 4.44
CA GLY A 14 6.13 -10.29 4.82
C GLY A 14 6.29 -9.41 6.06
N LEU A 15 7.52 -8.98 6.37
CA LEU A 15 7.79 -8.10 7.52
C LEU A 15 7.38 -6.64 7.24
N ASP A 16 7.25 -6.28 5.97
CA ASP A 16 6.70 -5.02 5.49
C ASP A 16 5.23 -5.17 5.07
N ASN A 17 4.52 -4.04 5.08
CA ASN A 17 3.11 -3.98 4.72
C ASN A 17 2.87 -4.04 3.20
N ARG A 18 3.83 -4.46 2.38
CA ARG A 18 3.78 -4.42 0.91
C ARG A 18 3.33 -5.77 0.38
N VAL A 19 2.30 -5.76 -0.47
CA VAL A 19 1.67 -6.97 -1.00
C VAL A 19 1.60 -6.85 -2.50
N GLU A 20 1.81 -7.96 -3.21
CA GLU A 20 1.68 -8.00 -4.67
C GLU A 20 0.26 -7.60 -5.03
N GLY A 21 0.13 -6.54 -5.82
CA GLY A 21 -1.16 -6.03 -6.21
C GLY A 21 -1.06 -4.80 -7.10
N CYS A 22 -2.20 -4.44 -7.66
CA CYS A 22 -2.35 -3.26 -8.49
C CYS A 22 -2.91 -2.12 -7.64
N TRP A 23 -2.37 -0.92 -7.79
CA TRP A 23 -3.02 0.26 -7.27
C TRP A 23 -4.20 0.58 -8.19
N VAL A 24 -5.43 0.57 -7.65
CA VAL A 24 -6.64 0.94 -8.40
C VAL A 24 -7.50 1.77 -7.47
N GLY A 25 -7.86 2.98 -7.91
CA GLY A 25 -8.78 3.82 -7.15
C GLY A 25 -10.20 3.28 -7.25
N ASP A 26 -10.90 3.30 -6.12
CA ASP A 26 -12.31 2.91 -6.01
C ASP A 26 -13.19 3.85 -6.84
N ASP A 27 -14.09 3.28 -7.65
CA ASP A 27 -15.07 4.04 -8.41
C ASP A 27 -16.42 4.06 -7.70
N LEU A 28 -16.59 5.06 -6.84
CA LEU A 28 -17.82 5.27 -6.08
C LEU A 28 -19.01 5.74 -6.95
N THR A 29 -18.85 5.84 -8.27
CA THR A 29 -19.96 6.14 -9.19
C THR A 29 -20.74 4.90 -9.60
N LYS A 30 -20.19 3.69 -9.35
CA LYS A 30 -20.79 2.40 -9.70
C LYS A 30 -21.06 1.58 -8.45
N PRO A 31 -22.14 0.77 -8.44
CA PRO A 31 -22.39 -0.15 -7.35
C PRO A 31 -21.38 -1.30 -7.35
N LEU A 32 -21.12 -1.85 -6.16
CA LEU A 32 -20.28 -3.04 -6.02
C LEU A 32 -20.89 -4.22 -6.80
N GLY A 33 -20.04 -4.94 -7.52
CA GLY A 33 -20.45 -6.07 -8.37
C GLY A 33 -20.79 -5.70 -9.81
N ASP A 34 -20.84 -4.40 -10.16
CA ASP A 34 -20.90 -3.97 -11.55
C ASP A 34 -19.56 -4.29 -12.23
N THR A 35 -19.57 -5.06 -13.32
CA THR A 35 -18.35 -5.46 -14.04
C THR A 35 -17.58 -4.28 -14.65
N SER A 36 -18.22 -3.12 -14.78
CA SER A 36 -17.62 -1.86 -15.22
C SER A 36 -17.09 -1.00 -14.06
N GLU A 37 -17.30 -1.39 -12.81
CA GLU A 37 -16.66 -0.79 -11.64
C GLU A 37 -15.14 -0.96 -11.73
N ARG A 38 -14.35 0.07 -11.38
CA ARG A 38 -12.92 0.13 -11.68
C ARG A 38 -12.09 -0.95 -10.97
N MET A 39 -12.35 -1.22 -9.69
CA MET A 39 -11.64 -2.26 -8.93
C MET A 39 -11.99 -3.66 -9.44
N LEU A 40 -13.28 -3.95 -9.67
CA LEU A 40 -13.72 -5.25 -10.18
C LEU A 40 -13.22 -5.48 -11.61
N SER A 41 -13.39 -4.52 -12.51
CA SER A 41 -12.88 -4.61 -13.88
C SER A 41 -11.37 -4.80 -13.91
N ALA A 42 -10.61 -4.12 -13.04
CA ALA A 42 -9.18 -4.33 -12.91
C ALA A 42 -8.83 -5.74 -12.44
N ALA A 43 -9.57 -6.30 -11.48
CA ALA A 43 -9.38 -7.66 -11.01
C ALA A 43 -9.67 -8.69 -12.12
N LEU A 44 -10.77 -8.50 -12.86
CA LEU A 44 -11.12 -9.35 -14.01
C LEU A 44 -10.02 -9.30 -15.09
N ASN A 45 -9.54 -8.10 -15.44
CA ASN A 45 -8.45 -7.95 -16.39
C ASN A 45 -7.13 -8.58 -15.92
N TYR A 46 -6.83 -8.50 -14.61
CA TYR A 46 -5.65 -9.13 -14.04
C TYR A 46 -5.75 -10.66 -14.08
N MET A 47 -6.93 -11.23 -13.86
CA MET A 47 -7.14 -12.69 -13.98
C MET A 47 -6.92 -13.18 -15.41
N ASP A 48 -7.31 -12.39 -16.41
CA ASP A 48 -7.17 -12.75 -17.83
C ASP A 48 -5.73 -12.54 -18.35
N THR A 49 -5.13 -11.39 -18.04
CA THR A 49 -3.86 -10.96 -18.64
C THR A 49 -2.64 -11.16 -17.74
N GLY A 50 -2.84 -11.32 -16.42
CA GLY A 50 -1.78 -11.27 -15.42
C GLY A 50 -1.15 -9.88 -15.25
N THR A 51 -1.70 -8.84 -15.86
CA THR A 51 -1.14 -7.48 -15.85
C THR A 51 -2.06 -6.48 -15.16
N CYS A 52 -1.44 -5.55 -14.43
CA CYS A 52 -2.17 -4.45 -13.82
C CYS A 52 -2.61 -3.46 -14.90
N PRO A 53 -3.87 -3.00 -14.88
CA PRO A 53 -4.30 -1.94 -15.78
C PRO A 53 -3.50 -0.66 -15.50
N GLN A 54 -3.18 0.11 -16.53
CA GLN A 54 -2.59 1.43 -16.36
C GLN A 54 -3.62 2.35 -15.72
N VAL A 55 -3.56 2.48 -14.40
CA VAL A 55 -4.24 3.58 -13.74
C VAL A 55 -3.36 4.81 -13.86
N SER A 56 -3.90 5.89 -14.41
CA SER A 56 -3.31 7.19 -14.18
C SER A 56 -3.29 7.40 -12.67
N PRO A 57 -2.13 7.63 -12.03
CA PRO A 57 -2.14 8.07 -10.65
C PRO A 57 -2.96 9.35 -10.65
N THR A 58 -4.13 9.33 -10.01
CA THR A 58 -4.77 10.57 -9.62
C THR A 58 -3.73 11.22 -8.72
N SER A 59 -3.07 12.27 -9.21
CA SER A 59 -2.14 13.04 -8.40
C SER A 59 -2.85 13.34 -7.09
N PHE A 60 -2.38 12.74 -6.01
CA PHE A 60 -2.70 13.27 -4.71
C PHE A 60 -2.17 14.70 -4.78
N ASN A 61 -3.06 15.70 -4.73
CA ASN A 61 -2.62 16.99 -4.26
C ASN A 61 -2.07 16.71 -2.87
N THR A 62 -0.74 16.54 -2.77
CA THR A 62 -0.05 16.56 -1.50
C THR A 62 -0.56 17.82 -0.81
N MET A 63 -1.28 17.64 0.30
CA MET A 63 -1.57 18.77 1.17
C MET A 63 -0.25 19.50 1.35
N PRO A 64 -0.17 20.82 1.05
CA PRO A 64 1.08 21.55 1.20
C PRO A 64 1.59 21.29 2.60
N LEU A 65 2.85 20.83 2.69
CA LEU A 65 3.53 20.60 3.95
C LEU A 65 3.60 21.95 4.67
N ASN A 66 2.65 22.21 5.57
CA ASN A 66 2.68 23.41 6.38
C ASN A 66 3.81 23.22 7.41
N SER A 67 4.97 23.78 7.12
CA SER A 67 6.20 23.66 7.92
C SER A 67 6.07 24.28 9.32
N ASP A 68 4.95 24.94 9.61
CA ASP A 68 4.61 25.51 10.93
C ASP A 68 3.78 24.57 11.83
N SER A 69 3.56 23.31 11.42
CA SER A 69 2.89 22.35 12.30
C SER A 69 3.84 21.92 13.43
N PRO A 70 3.42 21.96 14.71
CA PRO A 70 4.27 21.49 15.81
C PRO A 70 4.62 20.02 15.57
N ALA A 71 5.91 19.71 15.59
CA ALA A 71 6.39 18.34 15.42
C ALA A 71 5.67 17.43 16.43
N LEU A 72 4.80 16.55 15.94
CA LEU A 72 4.30 15.42 16.71
C LEU A 72 5.53 14.60 17.08
N LYS A 73 5.92 14.66 18.35
CA LYS A 73 6.96 13.79 18.90
C LYS A 73 6.44 12.38 18.78
N ASP A 74 6.85 11.70 17.71
CA ASP A 74 6.59 10.28 17.51
C ASP A 74 7.29 9.55 18.66
N HIS A 75 6.51 9.18 19.68
CA HIS A 75 6.95 8.31 20.76
C HIS A 75 7.15 6.92 20.15
N ARG A 76 8.28 6.75 19.46
CA ARG A 76 8.71 5.50 18.85
C ARG A 76 8.58 4.40 19.89
N SER A 77 7.81 3.37 19.56
CA SER A 77 7.57 2.24 20.45
C SER A 77 8.90 1.62 20.88
N PRO A 78 9.09 1.31 22.18
CA PRO A 78 10.36 0.83 22.73
C PRO A 78 10.84 -0.50 22.14
N LEU A 79 9.97 -1.24 21.44
CA LEU A 79 10.27 -2.53 20.81
C LEU A 79 11.25 -2.46 19.61
N ARG A 80 11.67 -1.27 19.18
CA ARG A 80 12.67 -1.12 18.11
C ARG A 80 14.11 -0.90 18.59
N THR A 81 14.33 -0.67 19.89
CA THR A 81 15.67 -0.29 20.38
C THR A 81 16.37 -1.40 21.16
N GLU A 82 15.66 -2.34 21.77
CA GLU A 82 16.28 -3.36 22.61
C GLU A 82 15.88 -4.76 22.15
N ALA A 83 16.73 -5.38 21.32
CA ALA A 83 16.70 -6.84 21.20
C ALA A 83 17.11 -7.40 22.57
N ILE A 84 16.24 -8.21 23.19
CA ILE A 84 16.51 -8.87 24.46
C ILE A 84 17.74 -9.77 24.26
N HIS A 85 18.89 -9.38 24.82
CA HIS A 85 20.03 -10.27 24.97
C HIS A 85 19.71 -11.26 26.10
N VAL A 86 19.47 -12.52 25.76
CA VAL A 86 19.50 -13.62 26.73
C VAL A 86 20.91 -14.16 26.73
N GLU A 87 21.68 -13.91 27.80
CA GLU A 87 22.88 -14.69 28.08
C GLU A 87 22.46 -16.09 28.54
N ILE A 88 22.78 -17.08 27.71
CA ILE A 88 22.67 -18.49 28.05
C ILE A 88 23.98 -18.90 28.72
N ASN A 89 23.91 -19.28 29.99
CA ASN A 89 25.02 -19.77 30.79
C ASN A 89 25.09 -21.31 30.78
#